data_AF-A0A2M7MGP9-F1
#
_entry.id   AF-A0A2M7MGP9-F1
#
_cell.length_a   1.000
_cell.length_b   1.000
_cell.length_c   1.000
_cell.angle_alpha   90.00
_cell.angle_beta   90.00
_cell.angle_gamma   90.00
#
_symmetry.space_group_name_H-M   'P 1'
#
loop_
_entity.id
_entity.type
_entity.pdbx_description
1 polymer ?
#
loop_
_entity_poly.entity_id
_entity_poly.type
_entity_poly.pdbx_seq_one_letter_code
_entity_poly.pdbx_strand_id
1 'polypeptide(L)'
;FVSYLFFSIQNPTFEKLSPEAMYQKIIKERDFAISQAVASGDYKCCINPPCTMCYLEANQWNNFIAGTCACDNLIAKGEKPCPQCERGLIKNTGYSCEISSQNCKE
;
A
#
# COMPACT_ATOMS: atom_id res chain seq x y z
N PHE A 1 12.75 4.05 34.81
CA PHE A 1 13.36 4.12 33.46
C PHE A 1 13.44 2.72 32.89
N VAL A 2 12.47 2.31 32.07
CA VAL A 2 12.47 0.99 31.42
C VAL A 2 13.19 1.16 30.09
N SER A 3 14.44 0.69 30.04
CA SER A 3 15.26 0.68 28.82
C SER A 3 14.77 -0.47 27.94
N TYR A 4 14.07 -0.16 26.85
CA TYR A 4 13.75 -1.13 25.81
C TYR A 4 15.00 -1.35 24.96
N LEU A 5 15.74 -2.41 25.24
CA LEU A 5 16.76 -2.94 24.32
C LEU A 5 16.03 -3.56 23.13
N PHE A 6 15.84 -2.77 22.07
CA PHE A 6 15.48 -3.30 20.76
C PHE A 6 16.69 -4.05 20.20
N PHE A 7 16.76 -5.35 20.44
CA PHE A 7 17.66 -6.22 19.70
C PHE A 7 17.10 -6.34 18.28
N SER A 8 17.59 -5.50 17.37
CA SER A 8 17.43 -5.70 15.93
C SER A 8 18.27 -6.92 15.54
N ILE A 9 17.71 -8.12 15.67
CA ILE A 9 18.26 -9.32 15.04
C ILE A 9 18.05 -9.14 13.54
N GLN A 10 19.01 -8.50 12.88
CA GLN A 10 19.03 -8.45 11.43
C GLN A 10 19.51 -9.79 10.91
N ASN A 11 18.87 -10.29 9.85
CA ASN A 11 19.24 -11.54 9.24
C ASN A 11 20.67 -11.41 8.68
N PRO A 12 21.66 -12.21 9.13
CA PRO A 12 23.06 -12.05 8.73
C PRO A 12 23.30 -12.29 7.24
N THR A 13 22.35 -12.91 6.54
CA THR A 13 22.37 -13.03 5.08
C THR A 13 21.95 -11.72 4.40
N PHE A 14 21.05 -10.95 5.02
CA PHE A 14 20.62 -9.66 4.48
C PHE A 14 21.74 -8.62 4.56
N GLU A 15 22.45 -8.55 5.68
CA GLU A 15 23.56 -7.60 5.91
C GLU A 15 24.72 -7.75 4.90
N LYS A 16 24.89 -8.95 4.33
CA LYS A 16 25.94 -9.25 3.35
C LYS A 16 25.58 -8.83 1.93
N LEU A 17 24.34 -8.40 1.69
CA LEU A 17 23.90 -7.95 0.37
C LEU A 17 24.46 -6.56 0.06
N SER A 18 24.67 -6.26 -1.23
CA SER A 18 24.88 -4.88 -1.65
C SER A 18 23.60 -4.06 -1.43
N PRO A 19 23.68 -2.72 -1.31
CA PRO A 19 22.49 -1.88 -1.17
C PRO A 19 21.43 -2.11 -2.26
N GLU A 20 21.86 -2.32 -3.50
CA GLU A 20 20.96 -2.67 -4.61
C GLU A 20 20.27 -4.01 -4.39
N ALA A 21 21.01 -5.04 -3.97
CA ALA A 21 20.44 -6.35 -3.70
C ALA A 21 19.49 -6.33 -2.48
N MET A 22 19.77 -5.51 -1.46
CA MET A 22 18.85 -5.26 -0.35
C MET A 22 17.55 -4.62 -0.84
N TYR A 23 17.66 -3.57 -1.66
CA TYR A 23 16.49 -2.89 -2.24
C TYR A 23 15.62 -3.87 -3.03
N GLN A 24 16.21 -4.64 -3.95
CA GLN A 24 15.47 -5.63 -4.74
C GLN A 24 14.81 -6.69 -3.87
N LYS A 25 15.47 -7.13 -2.80
CA LYS A 25 14.90 -8.10 -1.84
C LYS A 25 13.70 -7.50 -1.09
N ILE A 26 13.79 -6.27 -0.60
CA ILE A 26 12.69 -5.57 0.07
C ILE A 26 11.49 -5.44 -0.86
N ILE A 27 11.70 -5.02 -2.12
CA ILE A 27 10.62 -4.87 -3.09
C ILE A 27 9.92 -6.22 -3.32
N LYS A 28 10.68 -7.30 -3.56
CA LYS A 28 10.10 -8.64 -3.79
C LYS A 28 9.33 -9.16 -2.58
N GLU A 29 9.88 -9.03 -1.38
CA GLU A 29 9.22 -9.51 -0.16
C GLU A 29 7.95 -8.71 0.15
N ARG A 30 8.00 -7.38 -0.02
CA ARG A 30 6.82 -6.53 0.11
C ARG A 30 5.73 -6.91 -0.89
N ASP A 31 6.08 -7.04 -2.17
CA ASP A 31 5.09 -7.31 -3.22
C ASP A 31 4.47 -8.71 -3.06
N PHE A 32 5.26 -9.69 -2.61
CA PHE A 32 4.75 -11.00 -2.20
C PHE A 32 3.80 -10.90 -1.00
N ALA A 33 4.16 -10.13 0.03
CA ALA A 33 3.31 -10.00 1.21
C ALA A 33 1.99 -9.27 0.89
N ILE A 34 2.01 -8.31 -0.03
CA ILE A 34 0.80 -7.67 -0.58
C ILE A 34 -0.04 -8.68 -1.37
N SER A 35 0.55 -9.50 -2.24
CA SER A 35 -0.21 -10.49 -3.01
C SER A 35 -0.91 -11.51 -2.11
N GLN A 36 -0.25 -11.92 -1.01
CA GLN A 36 -0.84 -12.76 0.01
C GLN A 36 -2.02 -12.07 0.72
N ALA A 37 -1.85 -10.79 1.10
CA ALA A 37 -2.91 -10.00 1.74
C ALA A 37 -4.11 -9.74 0.81
N VAL A 38 -3.88 -9.63 -0.51
CA VAL A 38 -4.95 -9.59 -1.51
C VAL A 38 -5.68 -10.92 -1.55
N ALA A 39 -4.95 -12.04 -1.58
CA ALA A 39 -5.54 -13.38 -1.63
C ALA A 39 -6.36 -13.74 -0.37
N SER A 40 -5.98 -13.21 0.80
CA SER A 40 -6.78 -13.35 2.03
C SER A 40 -7.97 -12.38 2.12
N GLY A 41 -8.05 -11.39 1.22
CA GLY A 41 -9.10 -10.37 1.23
C GLY A 41 -8.86 -9.20 2.21
N ASP A 42 -7.69 -9.16 2.86
CA ASP A 42 -7.29 -8.12 3.81
C ASP A 42 -6.80 -6.84 3.09
N TYR A 43 -6.40 -6.98 1.83
CA TYR A 43 -5.89 -5.88 1.02
C TYR A 43 -6.82 -5.58 -0.17
N LYS A 44 -7.86 -4.77 0.09
CA LYS A 44 -8.89 -4.42 -0.91
C LYS A 44 -8.46 -3.23 -1.77
N CYS A 45 -7.44 -3.44 -2.59
CA CYS A 45 -6.93 -2.41 -3.49
C CYS A 45 -7.77 -2.32 -4.77
N CYS A 46 -8.05 -1.09 -5.21
CA CYS A 46 -8.87 -0.79 -6.38
C CYS A 46 -8.08 -0.60 -7.69
N ILE A 47 -6.78 -0.92 -7.71
CA ILE A 47 -5.91 -0.76 -8.88
C ILE A 47 -5.01 -1.99 -9.09
N ASN A 48 -4.56 -2.21 -10.33
CA ASN A 48 -3.63 -3.27 -10.71
C ASN A 48 -2.38 -2.66 -11.39
N PRO A 49 -1.14 -2.93 -10.90
CA PRO A 49 -0.81 -3.71 -9.71
C PRO A 49 -1.30 -3.05 -8.41
N PRO A 50 -1.51 -3.81 -7.32
CA PRO A 50 -1.92 -3.26 -6.04
C PRO A 50 -0.98 -2.14 -5.57
N CYS A 51 -1.55 -1.08 -4.99
CA CYS A 51 -0.76 -0.02 -4.39
C CYS A 51 0.07 -0.58 -3.22
N THR A 52 1.20 0.05 -2.91
CA THR A 52 2.07 -0.37 -1.81
C THR A 52 1.94 0.53 -0.58
N MET A 53 1.36 1.72 -0.76
CA MET A 53 1.33 2.77 0.26
C MET A 53 0.52 2.38 1.49
N CYS A 54 -0.63 1.74 1.31
CA CYS A 54 -1.48 1.32 2.42
C CYS A 54 -0.88 0.15 3.20
N TYR A 55 0.06 -0.58 2.61
CA TYR A 55 0.61 -1.78 3.23
C TYR A 55 1.59 -1.50 4.37
N LEU A 56 2.43 -0.47 4.24
CA LEU A 56 3.63 -0.32 5.08
C LEU A 56 3.35 0.16 6.51
N GLU A 57 2.38 1.05 6.71
CA GLU A 57 2.15 1.72 7.99
C GLU A 57 0.65 1.87 8.28
N ALA A 58 0.27 1.91 9.55
CA ALA A 58 -1.09 2.24 9.95
C ALA A 58 -1.45 3.68 9.54
N ASN A 59 -2.54 3.85 8.80
CA ASN A 59 -2.99 5.13 8.27
C ASN A 59 -4.53 5.13 8.05
N GLN A 60 -5.10 6.30 7.74
CA GLN A 60 -6.54 6.41 7.53
C GLN A 60 -7.10 5.52 6.40
N TRP A 61 -6.29 5.21 5.37
CA TRP A 61 -6.72 4.41 4.21
C TRP A 61 -6.66 2.90 4.43
N ASN A 62 -6.14 2.45 5.57
CA ASN A 62 -6.13 1.06 6.02
C ASN A 62 -6.77 0.88 7.40
N ASN A 63 -7.65 1.81 7.80
CA ASN A 63 -8.32 1.82 9.11
C ASN A 63 -7.33 1.74 10.29
N PHE A 64 -6.13 2.31 10.13
CA PHE A 64 -5.05 2.27 11.09
C PHE A 64 -4.54 0.86 11.41
N ILE A 65 -4.63 -0.06 10.45
CA ILE A 65 -4.11 -1.43 10.54
C ILE A 65 -3.09 -1.64 9.41
N ALA A 66 -1.81 -1.66 9.75
CA ALA A 66 -0.73 -1.95 8.81
C ALA A 66 -0.92 -3.32 8.13
N GLY A 67 -0.41 -3.47 6.91
CA GLY A 67 -0.58 -4.69 6.10
C GLY A 67 -1.94 -4.82 5.41
N THR A 68 -2.87 -3.88 5.60
CA THR A 68 -4.23 -3.93 5.03
C THR A 68 -4.51 -2.75 4.09
N CYS A 69 -5.63 -2.79 3.37
CA CYS A 69 -6.12 -1.66 2.58
C CYS A 69 -7.64 -1.60 2.55
N ALA A 70 -8.20 -0.41 2.72
CA ALA A 70 -9.64 -0.14 2.73
C ALA A 70 -10.07 0.89 1.69
N CYS A 71 -9.19 1.30 0.77
CA CYS A 71 -9.47 2.35 -0.21
C CYS A 71 -10.77 2.12 -1.01
N ASP A 72 -11.07 0.88 -1.41
CA ASP A 72 -12.29 0.57 -2.16
C ASP A 72 -13.57 0.93 -1.38
N ASN A 73 -13.62 0.60 -0.08
CA ASN A 73 -14.73 0.97 0.80
C ASN A 73 -14.84 2.48 1.01
N LEU A 74 -13.71 3.18 1.08
CA LEU A 74 -13.67 4.63 1.25
C LEU A 74 -14.20 5.32 -0.01
N ILE A 75 -13.78 4.86 -1.19
CA ILE A 75 -14.28 5.36 -2.49
C ILE A 75 -15.79 5.13 -2.61
N ALA A 76 -16.28 3.95 -2.23
CA ALA A 76 -17.72 3.64 -2.26
C ALA A 76 -18.56 4.57 -1.37
N LYS A 77 -17.96 5.20 -0.36
CA LYS A 77 -18.59 6.21 0.52
C LYS A 77 -18.40 7.65 0.04
N GLY A 78 -17.71 7.87 -1.08
CA GLY A 78 -17.33 9.20 -1.56
C GLY A 78 -16.15 9.82 -0.81
N GLU A 79 -15.39 9.05 -0.04
CA GLU A 79 -14.21 9.53 0.67
C GLU A 79 -12.95 9.52 -0.23
N LYS A 80 -11.97 10.34 0.12
CA LYS A 80 -10.76 10.51 -0.69
C LYS A 80 -9.85 9.27 -0.62
N PRO A 81 -9.51 8.63 -1.76
CA PRO A 81 -8.58 7.50 -1.77
C PRO A 81 -7.15 7.92 -1.45
N CYS A 82 -6.27 6.93 -1.27
CA CYS A 82 -4.84 7.22 -1.10
C CYS A 82 -4.22 7.78 -2.40
N PRO A 83 -3.13 8.56 -2.34
CA PRO A 83 -2.52 9.16 -3.53
C PRO A 83 -2.03 8.18 -4.61
N GLN A 84 -1.74 6.92 -4.25
CA GLN A 84 -1.42 5.89 -5.25
C GLN A 84 -2.68 5.38 -5.97
N CYS A 85 -3.77 5.12 -5.22
CA CYS A 85 -5.06 4.73 -5.79
C CYS A 85 -5.65 5.85 -6.66
N GLU A 86 -5.59 7.10 -6.19
CA GLU A 86 -6.01 8.30 -6.96
C GLU A 86 -5.34 8.34 -8.34
N ARG A 87 -4.01 8.22 -8.39
CA ARG A 87 -3.25 8.20 -9.67
C ARG A 87 -3.54 6.97 -10.52
N GLY A 88 -3.74 5.81 -9.91
CA GLY A 88 -3.99 4.56 -10.64
C GLY A 88 -5.39 4.52 -11.27
N LEU A 89 -6.40 5.03 -10.57
CA LEU A 89 -7.77 5.14 -11.09
C LEU A 89 -7.82 6.10 -12.28
N ILE A 90 -7.17 7.27 -12.19
CA ILE A 90 -7.06 8.23 -13.31
C ILE A 90 -6.46 7.60 -14.57
N LYS A 91 -5.41 6.78 -14.41
CA LYS A 91 -4.72 6.14 -15.54
C LYS A 91 -5.54 5.01 -16.17
N ASN A 92 -6.31 4.26 -15.37
CA ASN A 92 -7.08 3.12 -15.86
C ASN A 92 -8.42 3.52 -16.48
N THR A 93 -8.96 4.69 -16.14
CA THR A 93 -10.20 5.20 -16.76
C THR A 93 -9.95 6.07 -17.99
N GLY A 94 -8.72 6.55 -18.21
CA GLY A 94 -8.42 7.52 -19.26
C GLY A 94 -8.90 8.94 -18.95
N TYR A 95 -9.51 9.18 -17.78
CA TYR A 95 -9.96 10.50 -17.33
C TYR A 95 -9.06 11.01 -16.20
N SER A 96 -8.55 12.25 -16.35
CA SER A 96 -7.99 13.01 -15.23
C SER A 96 -9.12 13.52 -14.34
N CYS A 97 -9.56 12.72 -13.38
CA CYS A 97 -10.59 13.15 -12.44
C CYS A 97 -10.00 14.16 -11.44
N GLU A 98 -10.39 15.42 -11.55
CA GLU A 98 -10.39 16.33 -10.40
C GLU A 98 -11.48 15.86 -9.43
N ILE A 99 -11.05 15.32 -8.29
CA ILE A 99 -11.90 14.75 -7.22
C ILE A 99 -12.89 15.74 -6.59
N SER A 100 -12.95 16.98 -7.07
CA SER A 100 -13.82 18.05 -6.56
C SER A 100 -15.17 18.21 -7.28
N SER A 101 -15.47 17.46 -8.35
CA SER A 101 -16.75 17.60 -9.04
C SER A 101 -17.45 16.25 -9.20
N GLN A 102 -18.55 16.06 -8.48
CA GLN A 102 -19.41 14.88 -8.51
C GLN A 102 -20.17 14.74 -9.84
N ASN A 103 -19.50 14.86 -10.98
CA ASN A 103 -20.07 14.63 -12.31
C ASN A 103 -18.99 14.09 -13.24
N CYS A 104 -18.73 12.79 -13.15
CA CYS A 104 -18.06 12.06 -14.22
C CYS A 104 -19.06 11.89 -15.36
N LYS A 105 -18.82 12.50 -16.52
CA LYS A 105 -19.53 12.17 -17.76
C LYS A 105 -18.54 11.52 -18.73
N GLU A 106 -19.04 10.51 -19.41
CA GLU A 106 -18.41 9.78 -20.52
C GLU A 106 -17.87 10.74 -21.59
#